data_AF-A0A523SIL3-F1
#
_entry.id   AF-A0A523SIL3-F1
#
_cell.length_a   1.000
_cell.length_b   1.000
_cell.length_c   1.000
_cell.angle_alpha   90.00
_cell.angle_beta   90.00
_cell.angle_gamma   90.00
#
_symmetry.space_group_name_H-M   'P 1'
#
loop_
_entity.id
_entity.type
_entity.pdbx_description
1 polymer ?
#
loop_
_entity_poly.entity_id
_entity_poly.type
_entity_poly.pdbx_seq_one_letter_code
_entity_poly.pdbx_strand_id
1 'polypeptide(L)'
;MKIWLVYATLCTFMWGLWGFLGKMASRSVTSKNLILLGVLGGLIIYPLYFLLFHKHFTFSWKNPDFYFAVIGGILGSLGAIFFYLALSKGEASRVVVTTAMYPVLTVLLSFLILREGISLSKIVGIVFALAGIFFLSR
;
A
#
# COMPACT_ATOMS: atom_id res chain seq x y z
N MET A 1 -10.90 -18.26 11.72
CA MET A 1 -9.75 -17.55 11.11
C MET A 1 -9.47 -16.30 11.94
N LYS A 2 -8.20 -15.92 12.18
CA LYS A 2 -7.91 -14.68 12.95
C LYS A 2 -8.44 -13.47 12.18
N ILE A 3 -9.14 -12.54 12.84
CA ILE A 3 -9.83 -11.40 12.19
C ILE A 3 -8.90 -10.55 11.30
N TRP A 4 -7.65 -10.37 11.69
CA TRP A 4 -6.66 -9.60 10.92
C TRP A 4 -6.37 -10.21 9.54
N LEU A 5 -6.48 -11.54 9.39
CA LEU A 5 -6.32 -12.20 8.09
C LEU A 5 -7.44 -11.83 7.14
N VAL A 6 -8.68 -11.69 7.64
CA VAL A 6 -9.83 -11.27 6.82
C VAL A 6 -9.58 -9.87 6.27
N TYR A 7 -9.15 -8.94 7.12
CA TYR A 7 -8.83 -7.58 6.68
C TYR A 7 -7.67 -7.55 5.67
N ALA A 8 -6.62 -8.35 5.90
CA ALA A 8 -5.50 -8.45 4.96
C ALA A 8 -5.94 -9.00 3.60
N THR A 9 -6.76 -10.06 3.56
CA THR A 9 -7.26 -10.64 2.31
C THR A 9 -8.16 -9.67 1.55
N LEU A 10 -9.09 -8.99 2.23
CA LEU A 10 -9.92 -7.97 1.61
C LEU A 10 -9.07 -6.81 1.06
N CYS A 11 -8.05 -6.38 1.81
CA CYS A 11 -7.09 -5.37 1.36
C CYS A 11 -6.38 -5.81 0.06
N THR A 12 -5.84 -7.03 0.01
CA THR A 12 -5.19 -7.58 -1.19
C THR A 12 -6.11 -7.57 -2.40
N PHE A 13 -7.38 -7.97 -2.22
CA PHE A 13 -8.36 -7.94 -3.30
C PHE A 13 -8.63 -6.52 -3.81
N MET A 14 -8.83 -5.57 -2.90
CA MET A 14 -9.05 -4.16 -3.25
C MET A 14 -7.83 -3.54 -3.95
N TRP A 15 -6.61 -3.84 -3.48
CA TRP A 15 -5.37 -3.37 -4.11
C TRP A 15 -5.16 -3.97 -5.49
N GLY A 16 -5.51 -5.25 -5.69
CA GLY A 16 -5.46 -5.89 -7.00
C GLY A 16 -6.41 -5.24 -8.01
N LEU A 17 -7.67 -5.01 -7.61
CA LEU A 17 -8.65 -4.30 -8.44
C LEU A 17 -8.20 -2.86 -8.73
N TRP A 18 -7.69 -2.16 -7.71
CA TRP A 18 -7.18 -0.79 -7.84
C TRP A 18 -6.05 -0.69 -8.88
N GLY A 19 -5.05 -1.58 -8.81
CA GLY A 19 -3.95 -1.59 -9.78
C GLY A 19 -4.42 -1.91 -11.21
N PHE A 20 -5.35 -2.85 -11.36
CA PHE A 20 -5.95 -3.21 -12.64
C PHE A 20 -6.74 -2.05 -13.27
N LEU A 21 -7.65 -1.44 -12.50
CA LEU A 21 -8.44 -0.28 -12.94
C LEU A 21 -7.54 0.93 -13.24
N GLY A 22 -6.52 1.16 -12.41
CA GLY A 22 -5.51 2.19 -12.64
C GLY A 22 -4.80 2.00 -13.97
N LYS A 23 -4.42 0.77 -14.33
CA LYS A 23 -3.80 0.50 -15.63
C LYS A 23 -4.77 0.70 -16.79
N MET A 24 -6.03 0.28 -16.65
CA MET A 24 -7.04 0.51 -17.69
C MET A 24 -7.20 2.00 -17.97
N ALA A 25 -7.35 2.80 -16.93
CA ALA A 25 -7.47 4.25 -17.04
C ALA A 25 -6.20 4.88 -17.62
N SER A 26 -5.00 4.36 -17.31
CA SER A 26 -3.74 4.93 -17.80
C SER A 26 -3.53 4.81 -19.31
N ARG A 27 -4.39 4.07 -20.03
CA ARG A 27 -4.33 3.94 -21.50
C ARG A 27 -4.86 5.19 -22.22
N SER A 28 -5.80 5.89 -21.62
CA SER A 28 -6.49 7.05 -22.22
C SER A 28 -6.45 8.31 -21.37
N VAL A 29 -6.18 8.18 -20.06
CA VAL A 29 -6.11 9.29 -19.12
C VAL A 29 -4.65 9.65 -18.84
N THR A 30 -4.34 10.95 -18.87
CA THR A 30 -3.00 11.43 -18.53
C THR A 30 -2.65 11.06 -17.09
N SER A 31 -1.37 10.79 -16.80
CA SER A 31 -0.92 10.41 -15.46
C SER A 31 -1.34 11.43 -14.39
N LYS A 32 -1.33 12.73 -14.72
CA LYS A 32 -1.74 13.82 -13.82
C LYS A 32 -3.22 13.70 -13.42
N ASN A 33 -4.10 13.47 -14.40
CA ASN A 33 -5.52 13.28 -14.15
C ASN A 33 -5.77 11.98 -13.38
N LEU A 34 -5.03 10.92 -13.68
CA LEU A 34 -5.18 9.63 -13.02
C LEU A 34 -4.79 9.69 -11.54
N ILE A 35 -3.71 10.41 -11.22
CA ILE A 35 -3.33 10.73 -9.83
C ILE A 35 -4.44 11.53 -9.14
N LEU A 36 -4.91 12.61 -9.77
CA LEU A 36 -5.91 13.49 -9.18
C LEU A 36 -7.21 12.73 -8.89
N LEU A 37 -7.75 12.02 -9.89
CA LEU A 37 -8.97 11.20 -9.76
C LEU A 37 -8.79 10.08 -8.74
N GLY A 38 -7.62 9.46 -8.67
CA GLY A 38 -7.28 8.47 -7.65
C GLY A 38 -7.38 9.03 -6.23
N VAL A 39 -6.89 10.26 -6.00
CA VAL A 39 -7.01 10.95 -4.71
C VAL A 39 -8.46 11.32 -4.40
N LEU A 40 -9.25 11.74 -5.40
CA LEU A 40 -10.67 12.07 -5.22
C LEU A 40 -11.49 10.87 -4.73
N GLY A 41 -11.13 9.63 -5.11
CA GLY A 41 -11.77 8.43 -4.55
C GLY A 41 -11.64 8.36 -3.02
N GLY A 42 -10.49 8.76 -2.48
CA GLY A 42 -10.27 8.87 -1.03
C GLY A 42 -11.11 9.95 -0.36
N LEU A 43 -11.42 11.05 -1.07
CA LEU A 43 -12.28 12.12 -0.56
C LEU A 43 -13.75 11.70 -0.39
N ILE A 44 -14.15 10.56 -0.91
CA ILE A 44 -15.49 10.00 -0.65
C ILE A 44 -15.43 9.12 0.60
N ILE A 45 -14.45 8.20 0.66
CA ILE A 45 -14.40 7.16 1.70
C ILE A 45 -13.91 7.68 3.05
N TYR A 46 -12.88 8.54 3.09
CA TYR A 46 -12.33 8.99 4.37
C TYR A 46 -13.26 9.92 5.16
N PRO A 47 -13.99 10.87 4.53
CA PRO A 47 -15.01 11.65 5.24
C PRO A 47 -16.16 10.78 5.73
N LEU A 48 -16.62 9.80 4.94
CA LEU A 48 -17.66 8.86 5.39
C LEU A 48 -17.19 8.07 6.62
N TYR A 49 -15.95 7.55 6.59
CA TYR A 49 -15.36 6.88 7.74
C TYR A 49 -15.31 7.82 8.97
N PHE A 50 -14.87 9.07 8.78
CA PHE A 50 -14.87 10.06 9.85
C PHE A 50 -16.27 10.28 10.42
N LEU A 51 -17.29 10.50 9.58
CA LEU A 51 -18.66 10.70 10.03
C LEU A 51 -19.19 9.53 10.86
N LEU A 52 -18.92 8.29 10.43
CA LEU A 52 -19.37 7.08 11.12
C LEU A 52 -18.65 6.84 12.46
N PHE A 53 -17.37 7.21 12.56
CA PHE A 53 -16.51 6.80 13.68
C PHE A 53 -15.90 7.95 14.50
N HIS A 54 -16.22 9.21 14.21
CA HIS A 54 -15.60 10.39 14.86
C HIS A 54 -15.63 10.34 16.39
N LYS A 55 -16.68 9.75 17.00
CA LYS A 55 -16.81 9.61 18.46
C LYS A 55 -15.77 8.70 19.10
N HIS A 56 -15.13 7.83 18.32
CA HIS A 56 -14.11 6.90 18.78
C HIS A 56 -12.69 7.44 18.59
N PHE A 57 -12.53 8.67 18.10
CA PHE A 57 -11.20 9.22 17.81
C PHE A 57 -10.55 9.72 19.10
N THR A 58 -9.41 9.13 19.45
CA THR A 58 -8.64 9.45 20.66
C THR A 58 -7.46 10.38 20.37
N PHE A 59 -7.66 11.31 19.44
CA PHE A 59 -6.60 12.13 18.87
C PHE A 59 -5.81 12.92 19.92
N SER A 60 -4.49 12.74 19.95
CA SER A 60 -3.61 13.41 20.92
C SER A 60 -2.23 13.70 20.33
N TRP A 61 -1.92 14.98 20.10
CA TRP A 61 -0.59 15.43 19.66
C TRP A 61 0.53 15.15 20.68
N LYS A 62 0.20 14.80 21.93
CA LYS A 62 1.19 14.40 22.92
C LYS A 62 1.69 12.98 22.70
N ASN A 63 0.92 12.13 22.01
CA ASN A 63 1.35 10.78 21.69
C ASN A 63 2.11 10.81 20.34
N PRO A 64 3.40 10.45 20.33
CA PRO A 64 4.22 10.49 19.11
C PRO A 64 3.71 9.54 18.00
N ASP A 65 2.93 8.52 18.33
CA ASP A 65 2.37 7.57 17.37
C ASP A 65 1.47 8.24 16.32
N PHE A 66 0.82 9.35 16.68
CA PHE A 66 0.02 10.13 15.75
C PHE A 66 0.90 10.78 14.67
N TYR A 67 2.15 11.14 14.96
CA TYR A 67 3.08 11.62 13.92
C TYR A 67 3.45 10.49 12.96
N PHE A 68 3.69 9.27 13.46
CA PHE A 68 3.92 8.11 12.58
C PHE A 68 2.72 7.82 11.68
N ALA A 69 1.49 7.96 12.19
CA ALA A 69 0.28 7.82 11.39
C ALA A 69 0.19 8.88 10.28
N VAL A 70 0.47 10.15 10.59
CA VAL A 70 0.48 11.25 9.60
C VAL A 70 1.58 11.04 8.56
N ILE A 71 2.81 10.75 8.99
CA ILE A 71 3.95 10.49 8.10
C ILE A 71 3.65 9.29 7.22
N GLY A 72 3.10 8.21 7.78
CA GLY A 72 2.68 7.03 7.03
C GLY A 72 1.63 7.35 5.97
N GLY A 73 0.63 8.18 6.28
CA GLY A 73 -0.36 8.66 5.33
C GLY A 73 0.24 9.49 4.19
N ILE A 74 1.19 10.37 4.49
CA ILE A 74 1.92 11.17 3.50
C ILE A 74 2.74 10.27 2.57
N LEU A 75 3.53 9.35 3.13
CA LEU A 75 4.35 8.42 2.37
C LEU A 75 3.51 7.47 1.51
N GLY A 76 2.37 6.98 2.03
CA GLY A 76 1.44 6.16 1.26
C GLY A 76 0.84 6.91 0.08
N SER A 77 0.45 8.17 0.29
CA SER A 77 -0.07 9.03 -0.78
C SER A 77 0.99 9.34 -1.84
N LEU A 78 2.22 9.63 -1.41
CA LEU A 78 3.34 9.84 -2.31
C LEU A 78 3.68 8.56 -3.09
N GLY A 79 3.62 7.40 -2.44
CA GLY A 79 3.76 6.09 -3.09
C GLY A 79 2.70 5.87 -4.17
N ALA A 80 1.45 6.23 -3.93
CA ALA A 80 0.38 6.15 -4.93
C ALA A 80 0.65 7.04 -6.16
N ILE A 81 1.22 8.24 -5.95
CA ILE A 81 1.65 9.11 -7.06
C ILE A 81 2.69 8.39 -7.93
N PHE A 82 3.74 7.85 -7.32
CA PHE A 82 4.79 7.13 -8.06
C PHE A 82 4.28 5.85 -8.73
N PHE A 83 3.35 5.14 -8.08
CA PHE A 83 2.71 3.96 -8.66
C PHE A 83 1.95 4.29 -9.96
N TYR A 84 1.15 5.35 -9.95
CA TYR A 84 0.41 5.77 -11.16
C TYR A 84 1.32 6.29 -12.26
N LEU A 85 2.41 6.99 -11.92
CA LEU A 85 3.44 7.37 -12.88
C LEU A 85 4.15 6.15 -13.49
N ALA A 86 4.33 5.07 -12.72
CA ALA A 86 4.89 3.83 -13.21
C ALA A 86 3.89 3.09 -14.12
N LEU A 87 2.60 3.00 -13.75
CA LEU A 87 1.56 2.37 -14.56
C LEU A 87 1.36 3.02 -15.93
N SER A 88 1.56 4.34 -16.04
CA SER A 88 1.47 5.03 -17.32
C SER A 88 2.66 4.76 -18.25
N LYS A 89 3.78 4.27 -17.71
CA LYS A 89 5.02 4.02 -18.45
C LYS A 89 5.35 2.54 -18.67
N GLY A 90 4.79 1.65 -17.85
CA GLY A 90 5.11 0.22 -17.86
C GLY A 90 3.89 -0.69 -17.85
N GLU A 91 4.10 -1.98 -17.99
CA GLU A 91 3.04 -3.00 -17.89
C GLU A 91 2.55 -3.14 -16.44
N ALA A 92 1.25 -3.36 -16.26
CA ALA A 92 0.68 -3.51 -14.91
C ALA A 92 1.27 -4.67 -14.13
N SER A 93 1.45 -5.82 -14.79
CA SER A 93 2.09 -7.01 -14.19
C SER A 93 3.45 -6.66 -13.60
N ARG A 94 4.31 -6.00 -14.38
CA ARG A 94 5.65 -5.60 -13.93
C ARG A 94 5.60 -4.57 -12.81
N VAL A 95 4.81 -3.50 -12.98
CA VAL A 95 4.71 -2.41 -11.99
C VAL A 95 4.16 -2.94 -10.66
N VAL A 96 3.03 -3.66 -10.67
CA VAL A 96 2.40 -4.19 -9.45
C VAL A 96 3.34 -5.15 -8.73
N VAL A 97 3.96 -6.09 -9.44
CA VAL A 97 4.88 -7.07 -8.86
C VAL A 97 6.13 -6.39 -8.28
N THR A 98 6.73 -5.43 -8.98
CA THR A 98 7.86 -4.66 -8.44
C THR A 98 7.47 -3.88 -7.20
N THR A 99 6.30 -3.22 -7.19
CA THR A 99 5.85 -2.51 -5.98
C THR A 99 5.48 -3.44 -4.83
N ALA A 100 5.09 -4.68 -5.10
CA ALA A 100 4.84 -5.71 -4.09
C ALA A 100 6.10 -6.16 -3.33
N MET A 101 7.28 -5.58 -3.61
CA MET A 101 8.50 -5.75 -2.80
C MET A 101 8.49 -4.94 -1.50
N TYR A 102 7.59 -3.98 -1.33
CA TYR A 102 7.52 -3.17 -0.09
C TYR A 102 7.47 -3.98 1.22
N PRO A 103 6.86 -5.19 1.30
CA PRO A 103 6.87 -5.99 2.52
C PRO A 103 8.27 -6.37 2.98
N VAL A 104 9.25 -6.48 2.06
CA VAL A 104 10.66 -6.73 2.41
C VAL A 104 11.21 -5.57 3.23
N LEU A 105 10.94 -4.34 2.80
CA LEU A 105 11.31 -3.14 3.54
C LEU A 105 10.58 -3.09 4.89
N THR A 106 9.29 -3.41 4.93
CA THR A 106 8.53 -3.45 6.19
C THR A 106 9.12 -4.45 7.16
N VAL A 107 9.40 -5.69 6.75
CA VAL A 107 9.99 -6.70 7.64
C VAL A 107 11.37 -6.29 8.13
N LEU A 108 12.20 -5.70 7.25
CA LEU A 108 13.52 -5.20 7.64
C LEU A 108 13.41 -4.10 8.70
N LEU A 109 12.53 -3.12 8.50
CA LEU A 109 12.30 -2.05 9.47
C LEU A 109 11.67 -2.55 10.77
N SER A 110 10.74 -3.51 10.71
CA SER A 110 10.18 -4.16 11.90
C SER A 110 11.25 -4.88 12.72
N PHE A 111 12.21 -5.54 12.07
CA PHE A 111 13.34 -6.15 12.74
C PHE A 111 14.30 -5.12 13.36
N LEU A 112 14.70 -4.11 12.59
CA LEU A 112 15.70 -3.13 13.02
C LEU A 112 15.17 -2.13 14.06
N ILE A 113 13.94 -1.64 13.87
CA ILE A 113 13.37 -0.55 14.67
C ILE A 113 12.43 -1.09 15.74
N LEU A 114 11.50 -1.99 15.37
CA LEU A 114 10.52 -2.55 16.30
C LEU A 114 11.08 -3.75 17.10
N ARG A 115 12.30 -4.20 16.76
CA ARG A 115 12.99 -5.34 17.40
C ARG A 115 12.17 -6.64 17.36
N GLU A 116 11.34 -6.80 16.33
CA GLU A 116 10.60 -8.04 16.13
C GLU A 116 11.54 -9.19 15.77
N GLY A 117 11.28 -10.38 16.30
CA GLY A 117 12.04 -11.58 15.94
C GLY A 117 11.86 -11.96 14.46
N ILE A 118 12.99 -12.17 13.77
CA ILE A 118 13.03 -12.82 12.45
C ILE A 118 13.28 -14.31 12.66
N SER A 119 12.29 -15.12 12.32
CA SER A 119 12.44 -16.57 12.23
C SER A 119 13.05 -16.96 10.88
N LEU A 120 13.70 -18.13 10.84
CA LEU A 120 14.20 -18.70 9.59
C LEU A 120 13.10 -18.87 8.54
N SER A 121 11.88 -19.22 8.96
CA SER A 121 10.71 -19.31 8.08
C SER A 121 10.35 -17.97 7.42
N LYS A 122 10.45 -16.83 8.13
CA LYS A 122 10.23 -15.50 7.55
C LYS A 122 11.29 -15.18 6.50
N ILE A 123 12.56 -15.50 6.77
CA ILE A 123 13.67 -15.29 5.82
C ILE A 123 13.44 -16.08 4.54
N VAL A 124 13.15 -17.38 4.67
CA VAL A 124 12.87 -18.26 3.52
C VAL A 124 11.68 -17.73 2.71
N GLY A 125 10.60 -17.29 3.39
CA GLY A 125 9.46 -16.67 2.74
C GLY A 125 9.81 -15.39 1.96
N ILE A 126 10.67 -14.53 2.51
CA ILE A 126 11.17 -13.33 1.82
C ILE A 126 11.96 -13.72 0.58
N VAL A 127 12.86 -14.70 0.67
CA VAL A 127 13.67 -15.16 -0.47
C VAL A 127 12.76 -15.69 -1.59
N PHE A 128 11.76 -16.51 -1.26
CA PHE A 128 10.79 -17.01 -2.24
C PHE A 128 9.94 -15.89 -2.84
N ALA A 129 9.49 -14.93 -2.03
CA ALA A 129 8.73 -13.78 -2.53
C ALA A 129 9.57 -12.93 -3.50
N LEU A 130 10.83 -12.65 -3.15
CA LEU A 130 11.77 -11.93 -4.02
C LEU A 130 12.04 -12.68 -5.32
N ALA A 131 12.21 -14.01 -5.26
CA ALA A 131 12.39 -14.83 -6.44
C ALA A 131 11.14 -14.81 -7.35
N GLY A 132 9.95 -14.98 -6.77
CA GLY A 132 8.68 -14.89 -7.51
C GLY A 132 8.51 -13.52 -8.19
N ILE A 133 8.87 -12.45 -7.48
CA ILE A 133 8.86 -11.09 -8.03
C ILE A 133 9.85 -10.95 -9.18
N PHE A 134 11.08 -11.45 -9.03
CA PHE A 134 12.08 -11.42 -10.09
C PHE A 134 11.59 -12.09 -11.38
N PHE A 135 10.97 -13.27 -11.28
CA PHE A 135 10.44 -13.98 -12.45
C PHE A 135 9.23 -13.29 -13.08
N LEU A 136 8.31 -12.74 -12.28
CA LEU A 136 7.12 -12.05 -12.77
C LEU A 136 7.41 -10.65 -13.33
N SER A 137 8.53 -10.03 -12.95
CA SER A 137 8.92 -8.67 -13.36
C SER A 137 9.87 -8.62 -14.57
N ARG A 138 10.41 -9.75 -15.02
CA ARG A 138 11.18 -9.86 -16.27
C ARG A 138 10.30 -9.68 -17.49
#